data_AF-A0A2D9MJY7-F1
#
_entry.id   AF-A0A2D9MJY7-F1
#
_cell.length_a   1.000
_cell.length_b   1.000
_cell.length_c   1.000
_cell.angle_alpha   90.00
_cell.angle_beta   90.00
_cell.angle_gamma   90.00
#
_symmetry.space_group_name_H-M   'P 1'
#
loop_
_entity.id
_entity.type
_entity.pdbx_description
1 polymer ?
#
loop_
_entity_poly.entity_id
_entity_poly.type
_entity_poly.pdbx_seq_one_letter_code
_entity_poly.pdbx_strand_id
1 'polypeptide(L)'
;MHKYGNTSAGTIPVALAEALEEGRIKPDDHILMASFGAGLTYGASLIKWSNRVIPLTTSDAELPPCEKTGLEIIASHVDRYKKHSLESVS
;
A
#
# COMPACT_ATOMS: atom_id res chain seq x y z
N MET A 1 -2.31 0.67 9.37
CA MET A 1 -1.06 -0.13 9.24
C MET A 1 -1.25 -1.63 9.50
N HIS A 2 -2.39 -2.08 10.03
CA HIS A 2 -2.58 -3.50 10.41
C HIS A 2 -2.79 -4.46 9.22
N LYS A 3 -3.32 -3.99 8.08
CA LYS A 3 -3.65 -4.85 6.93
C LYS A 3 -2.50 -5.03 5.92
N TYR A 4 -1.82 -3.94 5.54
CA TYR A 4 -0.90 -3.95 4.38
C TYR A 4 0.56 -3.58 4.68
N GLY A 5 0.91 -3.26 5.93
CA GLY A 5 2.25 -2.79 6.27
C GLY A 5 2.60 -1.46 5.58
N ASN A 6 3.88 -1.29 5.21
CA ASN A 6 4.37 -0.15 4.43
C ASN A 6 4.52 -0.54 2.96
N THR A 7 3.66 0.00 2.10
CA THR A 7 3.66 -0.24 0.64
C THR A 7 4.36 0.89 -0.13
N SER A 8 5.23 1.65 0.54
CA SER A 8 5.95 2.80 -0.02
C SER A 8 4.98 3.80 -0.65
N ALA A 9 5.17 4.14 -1.93
CA ALA A 9 4.31 5.05 -2.69
C ALA A 9 2.84 4.59 -2.75
N GLY A 10 2.56 3.29 -2.60
CA GLY A 10 1.19 2.76 -2.58
C GLY A 10 0.39 3.12 -1.33
N THR A 11 1.05 3.59 -0.26
CA THR A 11 0.40 3.79 1.04
C THR A 11 -0.70 4.86 1.01
N ILE A 12 -0.42 6.02 0.42
CA ILE A 12 -1.37 7.14 0.38
C ILE A 12 -2.57 6.84 -0.54
N PRO A 13 -2.38 6.36 -1.79
CA PRO A 13 -3.51 6.04 -2.66
C PRO A 13 -4.44 4.96 -2.09
N VAL A 14 -3.89 3.90 -1.50
CA VAL A 14 -4.71 2.84 -0.88
C VAL A 14 -5.48 3.38 0.32
N ALA A 15 -4.83 4.15 1.20
CA ALA A 15 -5.51 4.74 2.35
C ALA A 15 -6.63 5.73 1.95
N LEU A 16 -6.41 6.49 0.87
CA LEU A 16 -7.43 7.40 0.33
C LEU A 16 -8.63 6.64 -0.25
N ALA A 17 -8.37 5.58 -1.01
CA ALA A 17 -9.43 4.72 -1.58
C ALA A 17 -10.27 4.08 -0.46
N GLU A 18 -9.63 3.44 0.53
CA GLU A 18 -10.34 2.85 1.67
C GLU A 18 -11.11 3.91 2.48
N ALA A 19 -10.56 5.12 2.66
CA ALA A 19 -11.25 6.18 3.38
C ALA A 19 -12.54 6.65 2.65
N LEU A 20 -12.56 6.62 1.32
CA LEU A 20 -13.78 6.87 0.53
C LEU A 20 -14.78 5.72 0.67
N GLU A 21 -14.31 4.48 0.56
CA GLU A 21 -15.15 3.27 0.69
C GLU A 21 -15.77 3.13 2.10
N GLU A 22 -15.02 3.51 3.13
CA GLU A 22 -15.47 3.55 4.53
C GLU A 22 -16.35 4.77 4.86
N GLY A 23 -16.60 5.67 3.89
CA GLY A 23 -17.42 6.87 4.08
C GLY A 23 -16.82 7.91 5.01
N ARG A 24 -15.50 7.89 5.21
CA ARG A 24 -14.78 8.80 6.12
C ARG A 24 -14.53 10.17 5.51
N ILE A 25 -14.51 10.24 4.18
CA ILE A 25 -14.39 11.49 3.41
C ILE A 25 -15.79 11.94 2.98
N LYS A 26 -16.08 13.21 3.23
CA LYS A 26 -17.35 13.85 2.88
C LYS A 26 -17.14 14.88 1.78
N PRO A 27 -18.21 15.24 1.05
CA PRO A 27 -18.23 16.40 0.16
C PRO A 27 -17.60 17.62 0.83
N ASP A 28 -16.73 18.33 0.11
CA ASP A 28 -16.10 19.56 0.58
C ASP A 28 -15.13 19.41 1.77
N ASP A 29 -14.70 18.20 2.13
CA ASP A 29 -13.67 18.03 3.16
C ASP A 29 -12.31 18.59 2.69
N HIS A 30 -11.50 19.03 3.66
CA HIS A 30 -10.09 19.32 3.45
C HIS A 30 -9.26 18.13 3.93
N ILE A 31 -8.49 17.53 3.03
CA ILE A 31 -7.69 16.34 3.29
C ILE A 31 -6.22 16.73 3.26
N LEU A 32 -5.56 16.61 4.42
CA LEU A 32 -4.10 16.75 4.50
C LEU A 32 -3.45 15.40 4.22
N MET A 33 -2.62 15.34 3.19
CA MET A 33 -1.75 14.21 2.90
C MET A 33 -0.32 14.59 3.24
N ALA A 34 0.40 13.71 3.92
CA ALA A 34 1.81 13.90 4.26
C ALA A 34 2.59 12.60 4.00
N SER A 35 3.78 12.72 3.43
CA SER A 35 4.62 11.59 3.03
C SER A 35 6.10 11.86 3.28
N PHE A 36 6.86 10.77 3.42
CA PHE A 36 8.32 10.78 3.43
C PHE A 36 8.85 9.49 2.79
N GLY A 37 10.11 9.50 2.35
CA GLY A 37 10.74 8.38 1.66
C GLY A 37 12.27 8.46 1.64
N ALA A 38 12.91 7.45 1.03
CA ALA A 38 14.36 7.32 0.99
C ALA A 38 15.06 8.52 0.32
N GLY A 39 16.31 8.81 0.73
CA GLY A 39 17.09 9.98 0.33
C GLY A 39 17.13 11.01 1.46
N LEU A 40 16.29 12.04 1.35
CA LEU A 40 15.32 12.47 2.37
C LEU A 40 14.20 13.19 1.62
N THR A 41 13.37 12.43 0.92
CA THR A 41 12.20 13.00 0.23
C THR A 41 11.06 13.15 1.24
N TYR A 42 10.43 14.32 1.28
CA TYR A 42 9.24 14.56 2.08
C TYR A 42 8.33 15.54 1.34
N GLY A 43 7.06 15.54 1.70
CA GLY A 43 6.09 16.47 1.12
C GLY A 43 4.73 16.34 1.77
N ALA A 44 3.98 17.43 1.73
CA ALA A 44 2.59 17.47 2.17
C ALA A 44 1.74 18.28 1.20
N SER A 45 0.45 17.96 1.12
CA SER A 45 -0.53 18.66 0.30
C SER A 45 -1.86 18.71 1.03
N LEU A 46 -2.52 19.87 1.00
CA LEU A 46 -3.90 20.03 1.44
C LEU A 46 -4.81 20.02 0.21
N ILE A 47 -5.69 19.03 0.12
CA ILE A 47 -6.63 18.87 -0.98
C ILE A 47 -8.02 19.26 -0.49
N LYS A 48 -8.69 20.16 -1.22
CA LYS A 48 -10.13 20.36 -1.09
C LYS A 48 -10.83 19.30 -1.92
N TRP A 49 -11.53 18.38 -1.27
CA TRP A 49 -12.28 17.34 -1.96
C TRP A 49 -13.54 17.93 -2.59
N SER A 50 -13.92 17.39 -3.75
CA SER A 50 -15.12 17.83 -4.46
C SER A 50 -16.40 17.28 -3.82
N ASN A 51 -17.54 17.56 -4.44
CA ASN A 51 -18.84 17.09 -3.98
C ASN A 51 -19.07 15.58 -4.16
N ARG A 52 -18.26 14.88 -4.96
CA ARG A 52 -18.46 13.45 -5.27
C ARG A 52 -17.56 12.55 -4.43
N VAL A 53 -18.18 11.62 -3.71
CA VAL A 53 -17.50 10.62 -2.86
C VAL A 53 -17.81 9.18 -3.26
N ILE A 54 -18.53 8.99 -4.37
CA ILE A 54 -18.86 7.67 -4.94
C ILE A 54 -18.24 7.49 -6.32
N PRO A 55 -17.86 6.25 -6.69
CA PRO A 55 -17.35 5.96 -8.04
C PRO A 55 -18.44 6.16 -9.10
N LEU A 56 -18.04 6.53 -10.32
CA LEU A 56 -18.98 6.58 -11.47
C LEU A 56 -19.32 5.19 -11.98
N THR A 57 -18.35 4.28 -11.89
CA THR A 57 -18.45 2.90 -12.35
C THR A 57 -17.48 2.04 -11.56
N THR A 58 -17.68 0.74 -11.60
CA THR A 58 -16.83 -0.27 -10.97
C THR A 58 -16.10 -1.06 -12.06
N SER A 59 -14.89 -1.51 -11.75
CA SER A 59 -14.11 -2.39 -12.62
C SER A 59 -14.25 -3.83 -12.14
N ASP A 60 -14.33 -4.78 -13.07
CA ASP A 60 -14.28 -6.23 -12.84
C ASP A 60 -12.85 -6.80 -12.97
N ALA A 61 -11.84 -5.93 -13.07
CA ALA A 61 -10.44 -6.33 -13.16
C ALA A 61 -9.98 -7.09 -11.89
N GLU A 62 -9.51 -8.31 -12.09
CA GLU A 62 -8.92 -9.14 -11.04
C GLU A 62 -7.50 -9.58 -11.41
N LEU A 63 -6.67 -9.82 -10.40
CA LEU A 63 -5.37 -10.45 -10.60
C LEU A 63 -5.57 -11.94 -10.94
N PRO A 64 -4.65 -12.57 -11.68
CA PRO A 64 -4.68 -14.03 -11.88
C PRO A 64 -4.68 -14.78 -10.54
N PRO A 65 -5.31 -15.97 -10.48
CA PRO A 65 -5.35 -16.77 -9.25
C PRO A 65 -3.93 -17.11 -8.76
N CYS A 66 -3.73 -17.02 -7.44
CA CYS A 66 -2.46 -17.35 -6.79
C CYS A 66 -2.63 -18.61 -5.94
N GLU A 67 -2.15 -19.74 -6.45
CA GLU A 67 -2.18 -21.05 -5.76
C GLU A 67 -1.10 -21.19 -4.67
N LYS A 68 -0.41 -20.11 -4.33
CA LYS A 68 0.69 -20.10 -3.35
C LYS A 68 0.37 -19.15 -2.20
N THR A 69 0.69 -19.59 -1.00
CA THR A 69 0.72 -18.76 0.21
C THR A 69 1.89 -17.77 0.17
N GLY A 70 1.83 -16.75 1.02
CA GLY A 70 2.92 -15.77 1.15
C GLY A 70 4.27 -16.41 1.51
N LEU A 71 4.27 -17.47 2.33
CA LEU A 71 5.49 -18.20 2.69
C LEU A 71 6.08 -18.96 1.50
N GLU A 72 5.25 -19.64 0.71
CA GLU A 72 5.70 -20.37 -0.47
C GLU A 72 6.27 -19.44 -1.56
N ILE A 73 5.74 -18.21 -1.66
CA ILE A 73 6.26 -17.19 -2.58
C ILE A 73 7.70 -16.78 -2.20
N ILE A 74 7.98 -16.62 -0.90
CA ILE A 74 9.29 -16.14 -0.44
C ILE A 74 10.29 -17.25 -0.07
N ALA A 75 9.84 -18.52 -0.02
CA ALA A 75 10.62 -19.65 0.51
C ALA A 75 12.02 -19.75 -0.11
N SER A 76 12.14 -19.65 -1.44
CA SER A 76 13.43 -19.72 -2.14
C SER A 76 14.43 -18.64 -1.72
N HIS A 77 13.94 -17.44 -1.37
CA HIS A 77 14.77 -16.34 -0.89
C HIS A 77 15.18 -16.57 0.57
N VAL A 78 14.26 -17.05 1.40
CA VAL A 78 14.54 -17.41 2.79
C VAL A 78 15.65 -18.47 2.86
N ASP A 79 15.53 -19.53 2.07
CA ASP A 79 16.52 -20.62 2.04
C ASP A 79 17.89 -20.13 1.53
N ARG A 80 17.89 -19.26 0.52
CA ARG A 80 19.11 -18.62 0.01
C ARG A 80 19.83 -17.81 1.09
N TYR A 81 19.12 -16.98 1.84
CA TYR A 81 19.72 -16.17 2.89
C TYR A 81 20.20 -16.99 4.09
N LYS A 82 19.45 -18.05 4.48
CA LYS A 82 19.90 -19.00 5.50
C LYS A 82 21.21 -19.67 5.11
N LYS A 83 21.33 -20.17 3.87
CA LYS A 83 22.55 -20.80 3.38
C LYS A 83 23.75 -19.84 3.39
N HIS A 84 23.58 -18.61 2.87
CA HIS A 84 24.62 -17.58 2.91
C HIS A 84 25.07 -17.25 4.34
N SER A 85 24.13 -17.17 5.28
CA SER A 85 24.46 -16.88 6.68
C SER A 85 25.30 -17.96 7.35
N LEU A 86 25.15 -19.22 6.94
CA LEU A 86 25.93 -20.35 7.46
C LEU A 86 27.33 -20.39 6.83
N GLU A 87 27.45 -20.08 5.54
CA GLU A 87 28.74 -20.01 4.83
C GLU A 87 29.61 -18.83 5.30
N SER A 88 29.02 -17.71 5.76
CA SER A 88 29.77 -16.55 6.27
C SER A 88 30.35 -16.72 7.69
N VAL A 89 29.98 -17.79 8.40
CA VAL A 89 30.44 -18.09 9.78
C VAL A 89 31.40 -19.30 9.79
N SER A 90 31.69 -19.87 8.61
CA SER A 90 32.64 -20.96 8.37
C SER A 90 33.99 -20.41 7.90
#